data_AF-A0A653BJQ9-F1
#
_entry.id   AF-A0A653BJQ9-F1
#
_cell.length_a   1.000
_cell.length_b   1.000
_cell.length_c   1.000
_cell.angle_alpha   90.00
_cell.angle_beta   90.00
_cell.angle_gamma   90.00
#
_symmetry.space_group_name_H-M   'P 1'
#
loop_
_entity.id
_entity.type
_entity.pdbx_description
1 polymer ?
#
loop_
_entity_poly.entity_id
_entity_poly.type
_entity_poly.pdbx_seq_one_letter_code
_entity_poly.pdbx_strand_id
1 'polypeptide(L)' 'MADKLNAEFWSVSSRTGENLNDMFNRVAALAFDKIMMKTHEGPILQIPIGKSLIDLNRIEPRGARRGCLPSGCQ' A
#
# COMPACT_ATOMS: atom_id res chain seq x y z
N MET A 1 -16.54 -15.39 -17.89
CA MET A 1 -16.18 -13.99 -17.58
C MET A 1 -14.67 -13.85 -17.47
N ALA A 2 -14.00 -14.71 -16.69
CA ALA A 2 -12.55 -14.75 -16.53
C ALA A 2 -11.80 -14.77 -17.88
N ASP A 3 -12.19 -15.65 -18.82
CA ASP A 3 -11.57 -15.71 -20.16
C ASP A 3 -11.71 -14.41 -20.96
N LYS A 4 -12.85 -13.72 -20.85
CA LYS A 4 -13.08 -12.43 -21.52
C LYS A 4 -12.15 -11.33 -20.99
N LEU A 5 -11.72 -11.45 -19.73
CA LEU A 5 -10.86 -10.48 -19.05
C LEU A 5 -9.38 -10.92 -19.05
N ASN A 6 -9.05 -12.07 -19.64
CA ASN A 6 -7.75 -12.73 -19.51
C ASN A 6 -7.31 -12.86 -18.04
N ALA A 7 -8.26 -13.18 -17.17
CA ALA A 7 -8.03 -13.37 -15.75
C ALA A 7 -8.01 -14.87 -15.41
N GLU A 8 -7.20 -15.23 -14.41
CA GLU A 8 -7.14 -16.60 -13.89
C GLU A 8 -8.46 -16.96 -13.19
N PHE A 9 -9.00 -18.15 -13.48
CA PHE A 9 -10.22 -18.64 -12.83
C PHE A 9 -9.89 -19.42 -11.56
N TRP A 10 -10.68 -19.19 -10.51
CA TRP A 10 -10.56 -19.86 -9.22
C TRP A 10 -11.94 -20.29 -8.70
N SER A 11 -12.11 -21.59 -8.40
CA SER A 11 -13.28 -22.09 -7.68
C SER A 11 -13.07 -21.93 -6.18
N VAL A 12 -13.83 -21.04 -5.54
CA VAL A 12 -13.69 -20.74 -4.10
C VAL A 12 -15.02 -20.91 -3.37
N SER A 13 -14.94 -21.19 -2.07
CA SER A 13 -16.10 -21.24 -1.18
C SER A 13 -15.87 -20.38 0.04
N SER A 14 -16.66 -19.31 0.19
CA SER A 14 -16.59 -18.42 1.35
C SER A 14 -17.06 -19.08 2.65
N ARG A 15 -17.88 -20.14 2.57
CA ARG A 15 -18.39 -20.87 3.73
C ARG A 15 -17.37 -21.85 4.30
N THR A 16 -16.64 -22.55 3.42
CA THR A 16 -15.67 -23.57 3.83
C THR A 16 -14.23 -23.06 3.81
N GLY A 17 -13.99 -21.89 3.22
CA GLY A 17 -12.65 -21.32 3.07
C GLY A 17 -11.82 -21.95 1.96
N GLU A 18 -12.44 -22.82 1.14
CA GLU A 18 -11.74 -23.55 0.10
C GLU A 18 -11.13 -22.59 -0.94
N ASN A 19 -9.84 -22.78 -1.22
CA ASN A 19 -9.04 -22.03 -2.20
C ASN A 19 -8.93 -20.51 -1.98
N LEU A 20 -9.40 -19.97 -0.85
CA LEU A 20 -9.29 -18.54 -0.57
C LEU A 20 -7.83 -18.12 -0.39
N ASN A 21 -7.09 -18.85 0.45
CA ASN A 21 -5.69 -18.52 0.73
C ASN A 21 -4.84 -18.57 -0.54
N ASP A 22 -4.99 -19.63 -1.35
CA ASP A 22 -4.22 -19.78 -2.59
C ASP A 22 -4.54 -18.68 -3.60
N MET A 23 -5.82 -18.33 -3.77
CA MET A 23 -6.24 -17.23 -4.64
C MET A 23 -5.61 -15.90 -4.18
N PHE A 24 -5.70 -15.56 -2.89
CA PHE A 24 -5.15 -14.30 -2.38
C PHE A 24 -3.62 -14.29 -2.40
N ASN A 25 -2.98 -15.40 -2.08
CA ASN A 25 -1.52 -15.53 -2.16
C ASN A 25 -1.02 -15.33 -3.59
N ARG A 26 -1.71 -15.91 -4.58
CA ARG A 26 -1.42 -15.72 -6.00
C ARG A 26 -1.51 -14.25 -6.40
N VAL A 27 -2.61 -13.59 -6.04
CA VAL A 27 -2.82 -12.16 -6.34
C VAL A 27 -1.76 -11.30 -5.65
N ALA A 28 -1.46 -11.57 -4.39
CA ALA A 28 -0.45 -10.85 -3.61
C ALA A 28 0.95 -11.00 -4.22
N ALA A 29 1.34 -12.22 -4.62
CA ALA A 29 2.62 -12.48 -5.27
C ALA A 29 2.75 -11.72 -6.60
N LEU A 30 1.71 -11.77 -7.46
CA LEU A 30 1.71 -11.06 -8.74
C LEU A 30 1.72 -9.54 -8.57
N ALA A 31 0.99 -9.01 -7.59
CA ALA A 31 0.97 -7.59 -7.28
C ALA A 31 2.34 -7.14 -6.75
N PHE A 32 2.92 -7.91 -5.83
CA PHE A 32 4.24 -7.64 -5.28
C PHE A 32 5.29 -7.60 -6.38
N ASP A 33 5.33 -8.62 -7.26
CA ASP A 33 6.29 -8.70 -8.36
C ASP A 33 6.19 -7.48 -9.30
N LYS A 34 4.98 -7.11 -9.71
CA LYS A 34 4.75 -5.90 -10.53
C LYS A 34 5.16 -4.61 -9.83
N ILE A 35 4.89 -4.48 -8.54
CA ILE A 35 5.28 -3.29 -7.76
C ILE A 35 6.80 -3.22 -7.63
N MET A 36 7.46 -4.34 -7.33
CA MET A 36 8.92 -4.39 -7.21
C MET A 36 9.59 -4.06 -8.54
N MET A 37 9.14 -4.63 -9.66
CA MET A 37 9.63 -4.27 -10.99
C MET A 37 9.46 -2.77 -11.26
N LYS A 38 8.26 -2.22 -11.03
CA LYS A 38 8.00 -0.79 -11.21
C LYS A 38 8.87 0.10 -10.31
N THR A 39 9.16 -0.35 -9.10
CA THR A 39 10.00 0.38 -8.15
C THR A 39 11.47 0.34 -8.57
N HIS A 40 11.93 -0.80 -9.11
CA HIS A 40 13.27 -0.97 -9.66
C HIS A 40 13.48 -0.14 -10.94
N GLU A 41 12.48 -0.07 -11.81
CA GLU A 41 12.49 0.77 -13.02
C GLU A 41 12.25 2.26 -12.73
N GLY A 42 11.84 2.60 -11.50
CA GLY A 42 11.64 3.98 -11.07
C GLY A 42 12.95 4.76 -11.01
N PRO A 43 12.89 6.11 -11.02
CA PRO A 43 14.09 6.93 -10.85
C PRO A 43 14.76 6.56 -9.54
N ILE A 44 16.06 6.25 -9.59
CA ILE A 44 16.87 6.01 -8.40
C ILE A 44 16.76 7.27 -7.53
N LEU A 45 16.04 7.17 -6.42
CA LEU A 45 16.01 8.22 -5.44
C LEU A 45 17.37 8.22 -4.75
N GLN A 46 18.21 9.23 -5.03
CA GLN A 46 19.41 9.48 -4.23
C GLN A 46 18.95 9.91 -2.83
N ILE A 47 18.75 8.91 -1.96
CA ILE A 47 18.34 9.13 -0.59
C ILE A 47 19.61 9.32 0.24
N PRO A 48 19.89 10.52 0.76
CA PRO A 48 21.03 10.73 1.63
C PRO A 48 20.89 9.86 2.89
N ILE A 49 22.02 9.30 3.31
CA ILE A 49 22.11 8.48 4.52
C ILE A 49 21.65 9.33 5.71
N GLY A 50 20.70 8.81 6.50
CA GLY A 50 20.10 9.52 7.63
C GLY A 50 18.75 10.18 7.32
N LYS A 51 18.24 10.11 6.08
CA LYS A 51 16.85 10.49 5.80
C LYS A 51 15.90 9.41 6.29
N SER A 52 14.95 9.78 7.16
CA SER A 52 13.89 8.84 7.58
C SER A 52 13.02 8.47 6.39
N LEU A 53 12.96 7.18 6.06
CA LEU A 53 12.12 6.63 4.98
C LEU A 53 10.67 6.42 5.40
N ILE A 54 10.45 6.40 6.71
CA ILE A 54 9.14 6.21 7.32
C ILE A 54 8.87 7.50 8.06
N ASP A 55 7.93 8.29 7.55
CA ASP A 55 7.36 9.38 8.31
C ASP A 55 6.32 8.78 9.26
N LEU A 56 6.76 8.46 10.48
CA LEU A 56 5.89 8.11 11.60
C LEU A 56 5.15 9.36 12.10
N ASN A 57 4.65 10.20 11.18
CA ASN A 57 3.62 11.16 11.45
C ASN A 57 2.44 10.36 12.00
N ARG A 58 2.43 10.26 13.32
CA ARG A 58 1.36 9.76 14.16
C ARG A 58 0.07 10.25 13.52
N ILE A 59 -0.83 9.34 13.18
CA ILE A 59 -2.18 9.72 12.76
C ILE A 59 -2.78 10.45 13.96
N GLU A 60 -2.60 11.76 14.02
CA GLU A 60 -3.29 12.63 14.97
C GLU A 60 -4.77 12.43 14.64
N PRO A 61 -5.58 11.96 15.60
CA PRO A 61 -6.99 11.74 15.35
C PRO A 61 -7.59 13.07 14.86
N ARG A 62 -8.27 13.02 13.70
CA ARG A 62 -9.02 14.14 13.15
C ARG A 62 -10.03 14.62 14.18
N GLY A 63 -9.66 15.60 15.01
CA GLY A 63 -10.54 16.09 16.07
C GLY A 63 -9.85 16.68 17.29
N ALA A 64 -8.91 17.61 17.11
CA ALA A 64 -8.54 18.53 18.20
C ALA A 64 -8.33 19.93 17.63
N ARG A 65 -9.39 20.75 17.63
CA ARG A 65 -9.23 22.20 17.51
C ARG A 65 -8.35 22.68 18.66
N ARG A 66 -7.13 23.09 18.36
CA ARG A 66 -6.38 24.02 19.21
C ARG A 66 -5.85 25.12 18.30
N GLY A 67 -6.65 26.16 18.14
CA GLY A 67 -6.17 27.40 17.57
C GLY A 67 -5.19 28.03 18.54
N CYS A 68 -3.92 28.05 18.17
CA CYS A 68 -2.98 29.06 18.60
C CYS A 68 -2.17 29.45 17.35
N LEU A 69 -2.39 30.66 16.83
CA LEU A 69 -1.53 31.26 15.82
C LEU A 69 -0.18 31.64 16.45
N PRO A 70 0.92 31.59 15.69
CA PRO A 70 2.22 32.02 16.17
C PRO A 70 2.31 33.55 16.17
N SER A 71 2.76 34.08 17.32
CA SER A 71 3.60 35.29 17.48
C SER A 71 3.42 36.44 16.47
N GLY A 72 2.79 37.53 16.93
CA GLY A 72 3.14 38.88 16.47
C GLY A 72 3.99 39.56 17.53
N CYS A 73 5.30 39.66 17.28
CA CYS A 73 6.16 40.64 17.94
C CYS A 73 5.72 42.05 17.51
N GLN A 74 5.32 42.88 18.46
CA GLN A 74 5.62 44.32 18.52
C GLN A 74 5.55 44.76 19.97
#